data_AF-A0A6I9Q233-F1
#
_entry.id   AF-A0A6I9Q233-F1
#
_cell.length_a   1.000
_cell.length_b   1.000
_cell.length_c   1.000
_cell.angle_alpha   90.00
_cell.angle_beta   90.00
_cell.angle_gamma   90.00
#
_symmetry.space_group_name_H-M   'P 1'
#
loop_
_entity.id
_entity.type
_entity.pdbx_description
1 polymer ?
#
loop_
_entity_poly.entity_id
_entity_poly.type
_entity_poly.pdbx_seq_one_letter_code
_entity_poly.pdbx_strand_id
1 'polypeptide(L)'
;MLGQEFLRKLKMPDLDDVSQYIQSVSTPVLVSVGAVAAATTYYLATRPKALPPVCDLRMQSVEVQGGELARRSVLLKGDANITHFYDDATTMYECFLRGVRVS
;
A
#
# COMPACT_ATOMS: atom_id res chain seq x y z
N MET A 1 41.40 -1.47 -6.54
CA MET A 1 41.48 -2.92 -6.89
C MET A 1 40.51 -3.79 -6.08
N LEU A 2 40.23 -3.51 -4.79
CA LEU A 2 39.32 -4.31 -3.95
C LEU A 2 37.88 -4.49 -4.51
N GLY A 3 37.33 -3.48 -5.20
CA GLY A 3 35.95 -3.50 -5.69
C GLY A 3 35.69 -4.50 -6.82
N GLN A 4 36.61 -4.67 -7.77
CA GLN A 4 36.41 -5.59 -8.90
C GLN A 4 36.51 -7.07 -8.49
N GLU A 5 37.39 -7.40 -7.54
CA GLU A 5 37.47 -8.77 -7.00
C GLU A 5 36.21 -9.14 -6.20
N PHE A 6 35.63 -8.19 -5.47
CA PHE A 6 34.36 -8.38 -4.77
C PHE A 6 33.20 -8.63 -5.73
N LEU A 7 33.08 -7.81 -6.79
CA LEU A 7 32.06 -7.98 -7.82
C LEU A 7 32.20 -9.32 -8.58
N ARG A 8 33.43 -9.76 -8.85
CA ARG A 8 33.71 -11.09 -9.44
C ARG A 8 33.26 -12.23 -8.53
N LYS A 9 33.46 -12.13 -7.21
CA LYS A 9 32.94 -13.13 -6.25
C LYS A 9 31.41 -13.17 -6.24
N LEU A 10 30.75 -12.05 -6.54
CA LEU A 10 29.30 -11.94 -6.68
C LEU A 10 28.77 -12.34 -8.07
N LYS A 11 29.64 -12.73 -9.02
CA LYS A 11 29.30 -12.98 -10.43
C LYS A 11 28.54 -11.83 -11.10
N MET A 12 28.80 -10.59 -10.69
CA MET A 12 28.18 -9.45 -11.36
C MET A 12 28.84 -9.23 -12.73
N PRO A 13 28.05 -9.04 -13.80
CA PRO A 13 28.60 -8.70 -15.12
C PRO A 13 29.31 -7.34 -15.06
N ASP A 14 30.30 -7.14 -15.93
CA ASP A 14 31.02 -5.87 -16.00
C ASP A 14 30.11 -4.77 -16.58
N LEU A 15 30.39 -3.51 -16.25
CA LEU A 15 29.59 -2.38 -16.75
C LEU A 15 29.66 -2.27 -18.28
N ASP A 16 30.81 -2.60 -18.85
CA ASP A 16 31.02 -2.64 -20.29
C ASP A 16 30.14 -3.72 -20.96
N ASP A 17 30.04 -4.89 -20.34
CA ASP A 17 29.19 -6.00 -20.82
C ASP A 17 27.70 -5.60 -20.79
N VAL A 18 27.27 -4.91 -19.72
CA VAL A 18 25.90 -4.42 -19.59
C VAL A 18 25.59 -3.34 -20.63
N SER A 19 26.51 -2.40 -20.84
CA SER A 19 26.36 -1.34 -21.85
C SER A 19 26.28 -1.94 -23.27
N GLN A 20 27.16 -2.87 -23.60
CA GLN A 20 27.13 -3.56 -24.90
C GLN A 20 25.84 -4.36 -25.09
N TYR A 21 25.38 -5.04 -24.04
CA TYR A 21 24.11 -5.76 -24.08
C TYR A 21 22.95 -4.81 -24.39
N ILE A 22 22.84 -3.69 -23.67
CA ILE A 22 21.78 -2.68 -23.91
C ILE A 22 21.84 -2.14 -25.35
N GLN A 23 23.04 -1.86 -25.87
CA GLN A 23 23.23 -1.40 -27.25
C GLN A 23 22.87 -2.46 -28.29
N SER A 24 22.96 -3.74 -27.94
CA SER A 24 22.58 -4.86 -28.82
C SER A 24 21.07 -5.13 -28.83
N VAL A 25 20.31 -4.56 -27.89
CA VAL A 25 18.85 -4.73 -27.82
C VAL A 25 18.18 -3.95 -28.94
N SER A 26 17.21 -4.58 -29.62
CA SER A 26 16.47 -3.93 -30.69
C SER A 26 15.57 -2.79 -30.17
N THR A 27 15.36 -1.78 -31.00
CA THR A 27 14.50 -0.63 -30.67
C THR A 27 13.10 -1.02 -30.19
N PRO A 28 12.39 -2.00 -30.80
CA PRO A 28 11.08 -2.41 -30.32
C PRO A 28 11.09 -2.97 -28.89
N VAL A 29 12.17 -3.66 -28.50
CA VAL A 29 12.32 -4.20 -27.14
C VAL A 29 12.61 -3.09 -26.14
N LEU A 30 13.48 -2.12 -26.47
CA LEU A 30 13.71 -0.96 -25.60
C LEU A 30 12.42 -0.16 -25.38
N VAL A 31 11.64 0.06 -26.44
CA VAL A 31 10.33 0.74 -26.36
C VAL A 31 9.34 -0.05 -25.51
N SER A 32 9.26 -1.37 -25.67
CA SER A 32 8.33 -2.19 -24.89
C SER A 32 8.69 -2.20 -23.39
N VAL A 33 9.97 -2.27 -23.04
CA VAL A 33 10.44 -2.15 -21.66
C VAL A 33 10.05 -0.79 -21.08
N GLY A 34 10.27 0.30 -21.83
CA GLY A 34 9.85 1.64 -21.42
C GLY A 34 8.35 1.74 -21.20
N ALA A 35 7.54 1.18 -22.10
CA ALA A 35 6.08 1.18 -21.98
C ALA A 35 5.59 0.39 -20.75
N VAL A 36 6.16 -0.78 -20.47
CA VAL A 36 5.85 -1.57 -19.27
C VAL A 36 6.24 -0.80 -18.01
N ALA A 37 7.43 -0.23 -17.97
CA ALA A 37 7.89 0.56 -16.83
C ALA A 37 6.99 1.77 -16.57
N ALA A 38 6.60 2.51 -17.61
CA ALA A 38 5.67 3.63 -17.51
C ALA A 38 4.28 3.19 -17.02
N ALA A 39 3.74 2.08 -17.55
CA ALA A 39 2.44 1.55 -17.14
C ALA A 39 2.46 1.09 -15.67
N THR A 40 3.51 0.36 -15.25
CA THR A 40 3.65 -0.11 -13.86
C THR A 40 3.80 1.05 -12.90
N THR A 41 4.64 2.04 -13.22
CA THR A 41 4.84 3.21 -12.35
C THR A 41 3.56 4.05 -12.26
N TYR A 42 2.87 4.27 -13.38
CA TYR A 42 1.57 4.94 -13.39
C TYR A 42 0.55 4.20 -12.51
N TYR A 43 0.44 2.88 -12.67
CA TYR A 43 -0.45 2.06 -11.84
C TYR A 43 -0.09 2.16 -10.36
N LEU A 44 1.20 2.04 -9.99
CA LEU A 44 1.64 2.15 -8.60
C LEU A 44 1.42 3.55 -8.01
N ALA A 45 1.50 4.60 -8.83
CA ALA A 45 1.27 5.97 -8.40
C ALA A 45 -0.23 6.31 -8.22
N THR A 46 -1.10 5.68 -9.01
CA THR A 46 -2.54 6.01 -9.08
C THR A 46 -3.45 4.97 -8.44
N ARG A 47 -2.95 3.76 -8.14
CA ARG A 47 -3.73 2.70 -7.50
C ARG A 47 -4.35 3.21 -6.20
N PRO A 48 -5.60 2.81 -5.89
CA PRO A 48 -6.17 3.04 -4.58
C PRO A 48 -5.27 2.50 -3.47
N LYS A 49 -5.06 3.33 -2.44
CA LYS A 49 -4.35 2.91 -1.23
C LYS A 49 -5.33 2.16 -0.34
N ALA A 50 -4.82 1.14 0.35
CA ALA A 50 -5.60 0.47 1.38
C ALA A 50 -6.05 1.51 2.43
N LEU A 51 -7.34 1.55 2.71
CA LEU A 51 -7.87 2.40 3.76
C LEU A 51 -7.30 1.91 5.10
N PRO A 52 -6.77 2.82 5.94
CA PRO A 52 -6.33 2.43 7.27
C PRO A 52 -7.53 1.92 8.08
N PRO A 53 -7.33 0.92 8.95
CA PRO A 53 -8.40 0.49 9.84
C PRO A 53 -8.79 1.63 10.79
N VAL A 54 -10.08 1.70 11.13
CA VAL A 54 -10.64 2.76 11.99
C VAL A 54 -10.07 2.70 13.42
N CYS A 55 -9.58 1.51 13.84
CA CYS A 55 -8.92 1.30 15.13
C CYS A 55 -7.68 0.40 14.98
N ASP A 56 -6.81 0.38 16.00
CA ASP A 56 -5.72 -0.60 16.08
C ASP A 56 -6.30 -2.01 16.14
N LEU A 57 -5.92 -2.86 15.19
CA LEU A 57 -6.41 -4.24 15.10
C LEU A 57 -6.01 -5.11 16.28
N ARG A 58 -4.96 -4.72 17.03
CA ARG A 58 -4.54 -5.39 18.27
C ARG A 58 -5.34 -4.94 19.49
N MET A 59 -6.15 -3.89 19.35
CA MET A 59 -6.95 -3.30 20.42
C MET A 59 -8.34 -2.90 19.90
N GLN A 60 -9.08 -3.87 19.37
CA GLN A 60 -10.42 -3.62 18.81
C GLN A 60 -11.51 -3.49 19.89
N SER A 61 -11.22 -3.96 21.11
CA SER A 61 -12.13 -3.85 22.24
C SER A 61 -11.40 -3.60 23.56
N VAL A 62 -12.08 -2.92 24.47
CA VAL A 62 -11.67 -2.69 25.86
C VAL A 62 -12.69 -3.29 26.80
N GLU A 63 -12.23 -3.74 27.96
CA GLU A 63 -13.11 -4.26 29.01
C GLU A 63 -14.00 -3.14 29.57
N VAL A 64 -15.26 -3.48 29.84
CA VAL A 64 -16.21 -2.59 30.50
C VAL A 64 -16.00 -2.71 32.01
N GLN A 65 -15.73 -1.58 32.68
CA GLN A 65 -15.53 -1.58 34.13
C GLN A 65 -16.78 -2.11 34.84
N GLY A 66 -16.61 -3.12 35.70
CA GLY A 66 -17.72 -3.77 36.41
C GLY A 66 -18.65 -4.61 35.53
N GLY A 67 -18.32 -4.81 34.25
CA GLY A 67 -19.19 -5.49 33.28
C GLY A 67 -19.03 -7.01 33.20
N GLU A 68 -18.45 -7.66 34.22
CA GLU A 68 -18.30 -9.13 34.26
C GLU A 68 -17.76 -9.74 32.94
N LEU A 69 -16.55 -9.34 32.53
CA LEU A 69 -15.90 -9.74 31.26
C LEU A 69 -16.55 -9.16 29.99
N ALA A 70 -17.57 -8.32 30.09
CA ALA A 70 -18.08 -7.57 28.95
C ALA A 70 -17.00 -6.69 28.34
N ARG A 71 -17.00 -6.60 27.01
CA ARG A 71 -16.08 -5.77 26.25
C ARG A 71 -16.85 -4.86 25.31
N ARG A 72 -16.36 -3.64 25.14
CA ARG A 72 -16.90 -2.64 24.21
C ARG A 72 -15.87 -2.27 23.14
N SER A 73 -16.33 -1.82 21.99
CA SER A 73 -15.44 -1.30 20.94
C SER A 73 -14.65 -0.10 21.45
N VAL A 74 -13.39 0.00 21.03
CA VAL A 74 -12.56 1.20 21.29
C VAL A 74 -13.09 2.44 20.55
N LEU A 75 -13.95 2.24 19.55
CA LEU A 75 -14.58 3.33 18.79
C LEU A 75 -15.74 3.99 19.55
N LEU A 76 -16.18 3.41 20.66
CA LEU A 76 -17.29 3.95 21.46
C LEU A 76 -16.82 5.18 22.25
N LYS A 77 -17.45 6.35 22.04
CA LYS A 77 -17.13 7.60 22.74
C LYS A 77 -17.81 7.73 24.13
N GLY A 78 -18.64 6.76 24.53
CA GLY A 78 -19.42 6.78 25.76
C GLY A 78 -20.22 5.48 25.92
N ASP A 79 -21.38 5.54 26.58
CA ASP A 79 -22.23 4.36 26.81
C ASP A 79 -23.36 4.22 25.77
N ALA A 80 -23.47 5.17 24.84
CA ALA A 80 -24.40 5.10 23.71
C ALA A 80 -23.90 4.15 22.62
N ASN A 81 -24.82 3.52 21.90
CA ASN A 81 -24.52 2.67 20.74
C ASN A 81 -23.83 3.46 19.61
N ILE A 82 -22.97 2.79 18.84
CA ILE A 82 -22.38 3.37 17.63
C ILE A 82 -23.49 3.55 16.59
N THR A 83 -23.71 4.79 16.16
CA THR A 83 -24.66 5.12 15.07
C THR A 83 -23.96 5.28 13.72
N HIS A 84 -22.73 5.80 13.72
CA HIS A 84 -21.92 6.02 12.53
C HIS A 84 -20.44 5.95 12.90
N PHE A 85 -19.59 5.57 11.94
CA PHE A 85 -18.13 5.57 12.11
C PHE A 85 -17.49 6.88 11.68
N TYR A 86 -18.11 7.58 10.74
CA TYR A 86 -17.61 8.83 10.19
C TYR A 86 -18.67 9.91 10.32
N ASP A 87 -18.28 11.06 10.88
CA ASP A 87 -19.20 12.18 11.09
C ASP A 87 -19.69 12.79 9.75
N ASP A 88 -18.97 12.55 8.64
CA ASP A 88 -19.31 12.99 7.28
C ASP A 88 -20.15 11.97 6.47
N ALA A 89 -20.50 10.82 7.07
CA ALA A 89 -21.32 9.79 6.44
C ALA A 89 -22.16 9.03 7.46
N THR A 90 -23.42 9.45 7.60
CA THR A 90 -24.38 8.93 8.58
C THR A 90 -25.44 8.03 7.95
N THR A 91 -25.59 8.07 6.62
CA THR A 91 -26.48 7.19 5.87
C THR A 91 -25.70 6.25 4.94
N MET A 92 -26.34 5.15 4.53
CA MET A 92 -25.75 4.22 3.55
C MET A 92 -25.40 4.92 2.23
N TYR A 93 -26.25 5.84 1.76
CA TYR A 93 -26.00 6.61 0.54
C TYR A 93 -24.75 7.49 0.68
N GLU A 94 -24.59 8.19 1.80
CA GLU A 94 -23.39 9.00 2.08
C GLU A 94 -22.13 8.14 2.16
N CYS A 95 -22.22 6.94 2.72
CA CYS A 95 -21.11 5.98 2.74
C CYS A 95 -20.67 5.57 1.32
N PHE A 96 -21.62 5.34 0.39
CA PHE A 96 -21.29 5.05 -1.01
C PHE A 96 -20.60 6.23 -1.68
N LEU A 97 -21.13 7.45 -1.51
CA LEU A 97 -20.51 8.68 -2.04
C LEU A 97 -19.13 8.95 -1.42
N ARG A 98 -18.94 8.62 -0.15
CA ARG A 98 -17.64 8.69 0.51
C ARG A 98 -16.68 7.68 -0.10
N GLY A 99 -17.12 6.44 -0.33
CA GLY A 99 -16.33 5.39 -0.99
C GLY A 99 -15.72 5.87 -2.30
N VAL A 100 -16.50 6.52 -3.18
CA VAL A 100 -16.00 7.07 -4.46
C VAL A 100 -14.90 8.14 -4.27
N ARG A 101 -14.92 8.87 -3.15
CA ARG A 101 -13.95 9.95 -2.88
C ARG A 101 -12.65 9.45 -2.26
N VAL A 102 -12.71 8.38 -1.46
CA VAL A 102 -11.58 7.94 -0.62
C VAL A 102 -11.04 6.54 -0.94
N SER A 103 -11.73 5.76 -1.77
CA SER A 103 -11.36 4.40 -2.20
C SER A 103 -11.28 4.28 -3.72
#